data_AF-A0A1H5Y321-F1
#
_entry.id   AF-A0A1H5Y321-F1
#
_cell.length_a   1.000
_cell.length_b   1.000
_cell.length_c   1.000
_cell.angle_alpha   90.00
_cell.angle_beta   90.00
_cell.angle_gamma   90.00
#
_symmetry.space_group_name_H-M   'P 1'
#
loop_
_entity.id
_entity.type
_entity.pdbx_description
1 polymer ?
#
loop_
_entity_poly.entity_id
_entity_poly.type
_entity_poly.pdbx_seq_one_letter_code
_entity_poly.pdbx_strand_id
1 'polypeptide(L)'
;MEELVKDIPGFLGMDQAHTPGGLSVTVGYFRDADAITEWQRDAEHRAAQKRGRAEWYESYTLHVAKVERSHGYTRPAPHAGVMAASSAPAEGGGDVGQDR
;
A
#
# COMPACT_ATOMS: atom_id res chain seq x y z
N MET A 1 12.25 11.90 0.64
CA MET A 1 11.93 11.75 2.09
C MET A 1 12.10 10.29 2.50
N GLU A 2 11.52 9.33 1.76
CA GLU A 2 11.71 7.88 2.01
C GLU A 2 13.17 7.44 1.98
N GLU A 3 13.91 7.84 0.93
CA GLU A 3 15.32 7.54 0.76
C GLU A 3 16.22 8.07 1.88
N LEU A 4 15.77 9.08 2.62
CA LEU A 4 16.54 9.70 3.71
C LEU A 4 16.18 9.08 5.07
N VAL A 5 14.92 8.69 5.26
CA VAL A 5 14.45 8.14 6.54
C VAL A 5 14.78 6.65 6.68
N LYS A 6 14.95 5.94 5.56
CA LYS A 6 15.17 4.49 5.55
C LYS A 6 16.40 4.04 6.35
N ASP A 7 17.40 4.90 6.46
CA ASP A 7 18.66 4.60 7.14
C ASP A 7 18.61 4.92 8.64
N ILE A 8 17.52 5.52 9.14
CA ILE A 8 17.35 5.84 10.55
C ILE A 8 17.08 4.54 11.34
N PRO A 9 17.90 4.22 12.35
CA PRO A 9 17.64 3.07 13.22
C PRO A 9 16.26 3.15 13.87
N GLY A 10 15.43 2.14 13.62
CA GLY A 10 14.07 2.08 14.16
C GLY A 10 12.98 2.66 13.26
N PHE A 11 13.30 3.09 12.03
CA PHE A 11 12.27 3.29 11.00
C PHE A 11 11.63 1.96 10.60
N LEU A 12 10.30 1.94 10.49
CA LEU A 12 9.50 0.72 10.25
C LEU A 12 8.80 0.73 8.89
N GLY A 13 8.78 1.87 8.18
CA GLY A 13 8.09 2.04 6.91
C GLY A 13 7.34 3.37 6.84
N MET A 14 6.77 3.66 5.68
CA MET A 14 6.05 4.91 5.44
C MET A 14 4.90 4.70 4.48
N ASP A 15 3.79 5.37 4.75
CA ASP A 15 2.66 5.48 3.83
C ASP A 15 2.57 6.90 3.29
N GLN A 16 2.15 7.01 2.02
CA GLN A 16 1.90 8.29 1.36
C GLN A 16 0.55 8.27 0.66
N ALA A 17 -0.18 9.37 0.79
CA ALA A 17 -1.41 9.61 0.05
C ALA A 17 -1.40 11.05 -0.49
N HIS A 18 -1.85 11.22 -1.72
CA HIS A 18 -1.94 12.52 -2.36
C HIS A 18 -3.28 12.66 -3.07
N THR A 19 -3.93 13.79 -2.83
CA THR A 19 -5.11 14.21 -3.60
C THR A 19 -4.69 15.28 -4.61
N PRO A 20 -4.92 15.08 -5.92
CA PRO A 20 -4.61 16.10 -6.92
C PRO A 20 -5.26 17.45 -6.61
N GLY A 21 -4.45 18.51 -6.53
CA GLY A 21 -4.91 19.84 -6.17
C GLY A 21 -5.36 20.01 -4.72
N GLY A 22 -5.10 19.01 -3.87
CA GLY A 22 -5.53 19.00 -2.46
C GLY A 22 -4.41 18.56 -1.51
N LEU A 23 -4.82 17.95 -0.39
CA LEU A 23 -3.91 17.57 0.68
C LEU A 23 -2.96 16.44 0.26
N SER A 24 -1.72 16.55 0.72
CA SER A 24 -0.74 15.46 0.71
C SER A 24 -0.47 15.02 2.14
N VAL A 25 -0.48 13.72 2.39
CA VAL A 25 -0.19 13.13 3.70
C VAL A 25 0.96 12.15 3.56
N THR A 26 1.90 12.23 4.50
CA THR A 26 3.01 11.29 4.65
C THR A 26 3.04 10.83 6.10
N VAL A 27 2.99 9.53 6.33
CA VAL A 27 3.00 8.91 7.66
C VAL A 27 4.22 8.02 7.75
N GLY A 28 5.20 8.41 8.57
CA GLY A 28 6.36 7.57 8.88
C GLY A 28 6.11 6.78 10.16
N TYR A 29 6.42 5.49 10.14
CA TYR A 29 6.32 4.60 11.28
C TYR A 29 7.70 4.39 11.90
N PHE A 30 7.78 4.52 13.22
CA PHE A 30 9.02 4.37 13.98
C PHE A 30 8.76 3.51 15.21
N ARG A 31 9.80 2.78 15.64
CA ARG A 31 9.74 1.89 16.81
C ARG A 31 9.46 2.68 18.10
N ASP A 32 10.09 3.84 18.24
CA ASP A 32 10.07 4.63 19.47
C ASP A 32 10.33 6.13 19.20
N ALA A 33 10.18 6.94 20.24
CA ALA A 33 10.37 8.39 20.16
C ALA A 33 11.85 8.80 19.96
N ASP A 34 12.80 7.93 20.31
CA ASP A 34 14.22 8.20 20.12
C ASP A 34 14.57 8.15 18.62
N ALA A 35 14.07 7.14 17.90
CA ALA A 35 14.20 7.06 16.45
C ALA A 35 13.56 8.28 15.73
N ILE A 36 12.40 8.76 16.22
CA ILE A 36 11.77 9.98 15.71
C ILE A 36 12.65 11.21 15.96
N THR A 37 13.29 11.28 17.14
CA THR A 37 14.17 12.39 17.51
C THR A 37 15.44 12.39 16.66
N GLU A 38 16.00 11.22 16.38
CA GLU A 38 17.15 11.05 15.49
C GLU A 38 16.80 11.53 14.07
N TRP A 39 15.65 11.09 13.55
CA TRP A 39 15.14 11.56 12.26
C TRP A 39 14.89 13.07 12.22
N GLN A 40 14.32 13.65 13.26
CA GLN A 40 14.09 15.10 13.35
C GLN A 40 15.40 15.90 13.29
N ARG A 41 16.49 15.35 13.84
CA ARG A 41 17.81 16.01 13.87
C ARG A 41 18.57 15.89 12.56
N ASP A 42 18.15 14.99 11.68
CA ASP A 42 18.74 14.80 10.36
C ASP A 42 18.86 16.15 9.62
N ALA A 43 20.07 16.40 9.11
CA ALA A 43 20.42 17.70 8.55
C ALA A 43 19.74 17.95 7.20
N GLU A 44 19.61 16.90 6.37
CA GLU A 44 18.95 16.98 5.08
C GLU A 44 17.44 17.13 5.23
N HIS A 45 16.84 16.44 6.21
CA HIS A 45 15.44 16.63 6.59
C HIS A 45 15.16 18.09 6.98
N ARG A 46 16.01 18.69 7.83
CA ARG A 46 15.84 20.09 8.25
C ARG A 46 16.01 21.07 7.09
N ALA A 47 16.95 20.81 6.19
CA ALA A 47 17.11 21.63 4.99
C ALA A 47 15.88 21.54 4.07
N ALA A 48 15.37 20.33 3.86
CA ALA A 48 14.15 20.09 3.07
C ALA A 48 12.92 20.77 3.69
N GLN A 49 12.74 20.72 5.02
CA GLN A 49 11.65 21.43 5.70
C GLN A 49 11.74 22.95 5.53
N LYS A 50 12.94 23.54 5.70
CA LYS A 50 13.14 24.98 5.52
C LYS A 50 12.80 25.41 4.10
N ARG A 51 13.27 24.66 3.11
CA ARG A 51 12.99 24.92 1.70
C ARG A 51 11.51 24.76 1.38
N GLY A 52 10.88 23.69 1.86
CA GLY A 52 9.44 23.46 1.66
C GLY A 52 8.58 24.59 2.23
N ARG A 53 8.90 25.10 3.43
CA ARG A 53 8.23 26.27 4.00
C ARG A 53 8.42 27.55 3.18
N ALA A 54 9.57 27.71 2.53
CA ALA A 54 9.88 28.92 1.77
C ALA A 54 9.28 28.89 0.34
N GLU A 55 9.16 27.70 -0.26
CA GLU A 55 8.93 27.58 -1.70
C GLU A 55 7.65 26.81 -2.07
N TRP A 56 7.15 25.89 -1.23
CA TRP A 56 6.16 24.90 -1.67
C TRP A 56 4.90 24.81 -0.80
N TYR A 57 5.02 25.00 0.51
CA TYR A 57 3.91 24.83 1.44
C TYR A 57 3.22 26.15 1.73
N GLU A 58 1.95 26.26 1.34
CA GLU A 58 1.07 27.31 1.86
C GLU A 58 0.77 27.09 3.35
N SER A 59 0.60 25.83 3.77
CA SER A 59 0.54 25.42 5.18
C SER A 59 0.83 23.93 5.35
N TYR A 60 1.20 23.49 6.55
CA TYR A 60 1.25 22.07 6.93
C TYR A 60 1.11 21.89 8.44
N THR A 61 0.73 20.69 8.85
CA THR A 61 0.66 20.27 10.26
C THR A 61 1.47 18.99 10.45
N LEU A 62 2.25 18.91 11.53
CA LEU A 62 2.98 17.71 11.92
C LEU A 62 2.37 17.13 13.20
N HIS A 63 2.05 15.84 13.17
CA HIS A 63 1.59 15.09 14.32
C HIS A 63 2.58 13.99 14.67
N VAL A 64 2.88 13.84 15.96
CA VAL A 64 3.59 12.69 16.51
C VAL A 64 2.61 11.95 17.41
N ALA A 65 2.36 10.68 17.11
CA ALA A 65 1.37 9.87 17.80
C ALA A 65 1.91 8.48 18.10
N LYS A 66 1.42 7.86 19.18
CA LYS A 66 1.68 6.46 19.51
C LYS A 66 0.59 5.58 18.92
N VAL A 67 0.98 4.55 18.18
CA VAL A 67 0.06 3.53 17.70
C VAL A 67 -0.20 2.55 18.83
N GLU A 68 -1.43 2.52 19.34
CA GLU A 68 -1.82 1.59 20.41
C GLU A 68 -2.25 0.22 19.86
N ARG A 69 -2.80 0.19 18.63
CA ARG A 69 -3.22 -1.03 17.92
C ARG A 69 -3.11 -0.83 16.41
N SER A 70 -2.82 -1.90 15.67
CA SER A 70 -2.79 -1.91 14.20
C SER A 70 -3.34 -3.24 13.66
N HIS A 71 -4.12 -3.17 12.59
CA HIS A 71 -4.70 -4.34 11.91
C HIS A 71 -4.57 -4.16 10.40
N GLY A 72 -4.15 -5.21 9.70
CA GLY A 72 -4.09 -5.25 8.25
C GLY A 72 -5.09 -6.26 7.67
N TYR A 73 -5.70 -5.91 6.55
CA TYR A 73 -6.54 -6.83 5.77
C TYR A 73 -6.08 -6.82 4.32
N THR A 74 -5.81 -8.00 3.79
CA THR A 74 -5.60 -8.20 2.35
C THR A 74 -6.70 -9.11 1.87
N ARG A 75 -7.43 -8.67 0.84
CA ARG A 75 -8.43 -9.54 0.20
C ARG A 75 -7.69 -10.74 -0.41
N PRO A 76 -8.03 -11.98 -0.04
CA PRO A 76 -7.43 -13.14 -0.67
C PRO A 76 -7.74 -13.08 -2.18
N ALA A 77 -6.75 -13.41 -3.01
CA ALA A 77 -6.97 -13.50 -4.45
C ALA A 77 -8.14 -14.46 -4.73
N PRO A 78 -9.00 -14.18 -5.74
CA PRO A 78 -10.02 -15.14 -6.12
C PRO A 78 -9.32 -16.46 -6.41
N HIS A 79 -9.78 -17.52 -5.75
CA HIS A 79 -9.40 -18.88 -6.10
C HIS A 79 -9.79 -19.03 -7.58
N ALA A 80 -8.79 -19.23 -8.44
CA ALA A 80 -9.06 -19.59 -9.83
C ALA A 80 -9.79 -20.92 -9.80
N GLY A 81 -11.12 -20.87 -9.81
CA GLY A 81 -11.94 -22.05 -9.97
C GLY A 81 -11.48 -22.75 -11.23
N VAL A 82 -11.03 -23.99 -11.08
CA VAL A 82 -10.88 -24.91 -12.21
C VAL A 82 -12.24 -24.88 -12.90
N MET A 83 -12.30 -24.23 -14.05
CA MET A 83 -13.41 -24.37 -14.99
C MET A 83 -13.41 -25.85 -15.35
N ALA A 84 -14.21 -26.64 -14.64
CA ALA A 84 -14.52 -28.00 -15.04
C ALA A 84 -15.13 -27.88 -16.43
N ALA A 85 -14.36 -28.28 -17.44
CA ALA A 85 -14.88 -28.50 -18.77
C ALA A 85 -16.01 -29.52 -18.62
N SER A 86 -17.25 -29.03 -18.70
CA SER A 86 -18.42 -29.88 -18.85
C SER A 86 -18.32 -30.50 -20.23
N SER A 87 -17.77 -31.71 -20.29
CA SER A 87 -17.90 -32.58 -21.45
C SER A 87 -19.37 -32.97 -21.53
N ALA A 88 -20.13 -32.29 -22.39
CA ALA A 88 -21.45 -32.72 -22.79
C ALA A 88 -21.35 -34.11 -23.45
N PRO A 89 -22.21 -35.08 -23.11
CA PRO A 89 -22.24 -36.34 -23.83
C PRO A 89 -22.80 -36.10 -25.23
N ALA A 90 -22.15 -36.71 -26.24
CA ALA A 90 -22.68 -36.80 -27.58
C ALA A 90 -23.90 -37.73 -27.56
N GLU A 91 -25.10 -37.17 -27.69
CA GLU A 91 -26.31 -37.93 -27.99
C GLU A 91 -26.70 -37.74 -29.46
N GLY A 92 -26.95 -38.87 -30.13
CA GLY A 92 -27.88 -38.94 -31.25
C GLY A 92 -27.28 -39.46 -32.56
N GLY A 93 -27.47 -40.75 -32.87
CA GLY A 93 -27.27 -41.22 -34.24
C GLY A 93 -27.25 -42.72 -34.54
N GLY A 94 -27.98 -43.58 -33.81
CA GLY A 94 -28.30 -44.95 -34.23
C GLY A 94 -29.57 -45.34 -33.48
N ASP A 95 -30.67 -45.74 -34.09
CA ASP A 95 -30.95 -46.87 -34.98
C ASP A 95 -32.40 -46.63 -35.47
N VAL A 96 -32.86 -46.96 -36.69
CA VAL A 96 -33.49 -48.26 -37.01
C VAL A 96 -33.94 -48.18 -38.48
N GLY A 97 -33.70 -49.24 -39.24
CA GLY A 97 -34.34 -49.48 -40.55
C GLY A 97 -33.98 -50.85 -41.11
N GLN A 98 -34.66 -51.88 -40.61
CA GLN A 98 -34.49 -53.31 -40.89
C GLN A 98 -34.80 -53.74 -42.34
N ASP A 99 -34.03 -54.74 -42.78
CA ASP A 99 -34.46 -56.02 -43.38
C ASP A 99 -35.47 -56.01 -44.55
N ARG A 100 -34.91 -56.13 -45.77
CA ARG A 100 -35.27 -57.01 -46.91
C ARG A 100 -35.29 -56.33 -48.28
#